data_AF-B3GEJ9-F1
#
_entry.id   AF-B3GEJ9-F1
#
_cell.length_a   1.000
_cell.length_b   1.000
_cell.length_c   1.000
_cell.angle_alpha   90.00
_cell.angle_beta   90.00
_cell.angle_gamma   90.00
#
_symmetry.space_group_name_H-M   'P 1'
#
loop_
_entity.id
_entity.type
_entity.pdbx_description
1 polymer ?
#
loop_
_entity_poly.entity_id
_entity_poly.type
_entity_poly.pdbx_seq_one_letter_code
_entity_poly.pdbx_strand_id
1 'polypeptide(L)'
;MDGSTGFTCVTCRVVFETADLQRDHYKTEWHRYNLKRQAAELPAIGLELFSEKAASFNPAKPTAPAEIEPLYCKACRKAIKTENAMTDHIASKKHKENEKKSQEPIKKGPKQPRKKPENMPKKPEVVEDEEEDSDSDSSGWETDEEGMEELNEEEALPVTSCLFCPQTKPNMDEMRKHMNFHHGFQLPDRQYLTDELGCLNYLGLKVGAGRCCIYCPDTKARYE
;
A
#
# COMPACT_ATOMS: atom_id res chain seq x y z
N MET A 1 -39.94 9.08 11.15
CA MET A 1 -39.13 9.28 9.93
C MET A 1 -39.69 8.33 8.90
N ASP A 2 -40.31 8.87 7.85
CA ASP A 2 -41.11 8.12 6.88
C ASP A 2 -40.25 7.10 6.11
N GLY A 3 -40.67 5.84 6.14
CA GLY A 3 -39.94 4.69 5.58
C GLY A 3 -39.98 4.57 4.05
N SER A 4 -40.35 5.64 3.33
CA SER A 4 -40.60 5.59 1.88
C SER A 4 -39.62 6.42 1.03
N THR A 5 -38.72 7.19 1.64
CA THR A 5 -37.76 8.05 0.89
C THR A 5 -36.32 7.99 1.43
N GLY A 6 -35.99 6.98 2.24
CA GLY A 6 -34.64 6.77 2.79
C GLY A 6 -33.92 5.59 2.13
N PHE A 7 -32.60 5.64 2.09
CA PHE A 7 -31.77 4.53 1.58
C PHE A 7 -31.71 3.43 2.64
N THR A 8 -32.25 2.25 2.38
CA THR A 8 -32.39 1.21 3.43
C THR A 8 -31.46 0.02 3.20
N CYS A 9 -30.92 -0.56 4.28
CA CYS A 9 -30.28 -1.87 4.23
C CYS A 9 -31.24 -2.95 4.77
N VAL A 10 -31.60 -3.93 3.93
CA VAL A 10 -32.54 -5.00 4.31
C VAL A 10 -31.94 -5.96 5.34
N THR A 11 -30.66 -6.33 5.17
CA THR A 11 -29.93 -7.23 6.07
C THR A 11 -29.78 -6.64 7.48
N CYS A 12 -29.55 -5.33 7.59
CA CYS A 12 -29.34 -4.66 8.87
C CYS A 12 -30.59 -3.92 9.40
N ARG A 13 -31.67 -3.86 8.60
CA ARG A 13 -32.93 -3.16 8.91
C ARG A 13 -32.74 -1.71 9.39
N VAL A 14 -31.83 -1.00 8.73
CA VAL A 14 -31.52 0.42 9.01
C VAL A 14 -31.81 1.29 7.81
N VAL A 15 -32.14 2.55 8.09
CA VAL A 15 -32.45 3.59 7.11
C VAL A 15 -31.36 4.66 7.20
N PHE A 16 -30.84 5.06 6.05
CA PHE A 16 -29.82 6.09 5.87
C PHE A 16 -30.41 7.32 5.19
N GLU A 17 -29.86 8.48 5.54
CA GLU A 17 -30.25 9.77 4.98
C GLU A 17 -29.72 9.96 3.55
N THR A 18 -28.57 9.38 3.22
CA THR A 18 -27.91 9.53 1.92
C THR A 18 -27.47 8.18 1.34
N ALA A 19 -27.33 8.14 0.00
CA ALA A 19 -26.82 6.96 -0.71
C ALA A 19 -25.36 6.64 -0.32
N ASP A 20 -24.55 7.68 -0.06
CA ASP A 20 -23.17 7.54 0.38
C ASP A 20 -23.05 6.80 1.71
N LEU A 21 -23.88 7.16 2.69
CA LEU A 21 -23.92 6.49 3.99
C LEU A 21 -24.34 5.01 3.86
N GLN A 22 -25.24 4.69 2.91
CA GLN A 22 -25.61 3.31 2.62
C GLN A 22 -24.44 2.52 2.00
N ARG A 23 -23.69 3.12 1.07
CA ARG A 23 -22.49 2.52 0.48
C ARG A 23 -21.40 2.28 1.51
N ASP A 24 -21.17 3.24 2.38
CA ASP A 24 -20.20 3.11 3.46
C ASP A 24 -20.63 2.06 4.48
N HIS A 25 -21.93 1.97 4.79
CA HIS A 25 -22.47 0.91 5.63
C HIS A 25 -22.17 -0.49 5.09
N TYR A 26 -22.30 -0.73 3.77
CA TYR A 26 -21.99 -2.03 3.17
C TYR A 26 -20.53 -2.48 3.37
N LYS A 27 -19.62 -1.53 3.59
CA LYS A 27 -18.20 -1.80 3.87
C LYS A 27 -17.91 -2.07 5.35
N THR A 28 -18.86 -1.77 6.25
CA THR A 28 -18.65 -1.94 7.69
C THR A 28 -18.63 -3.40 8.12
N GLU A 29 -17.85 -3.69 9.17
CA GLU A 29 -17.81 -5.00 9.82
C GLU A 29 -19.18 -5.42 10.38
N TRP A 30 -19.99 -4.45 10.80
CA TRP A 30 -21.35 -4.72 11.27
C TRP A 30 -22.24 -5.29 10.15
N HIS A 31 -22.17 -4.72 8.94
CA HIS A 31 -22.92 -5.23 7.79
C HIS A 31 -22.46 -6.65 7.41
N ARG A 32 -21.14 -6.87 7.30
CA ARG A 32 -20.55 -8.18 7.01
C ARG A 32 -20.94 -9.23 8.06
N TYR A 33 -20.95 -8.85 9.34
CA TYR A 33 -21.34 -9.72 10.43
C TYR A 33 -22.82 -10.13 10.34
N ASN A 34 -23.72 -9.18 10.08
CA ASN A 34 -25.15 -9.47 9.90
C ASN A 34 -25.41 -10.29 8.64
N LEU A 35 -24.67 -10.06 7.56
CA LEU A 35 -24.75 -10.86 6.33
C LEU A 35 -24.35 -12.32 6.59
N LYS A 36 -23.25 -12.54 7.33
CA LYS A 36 -22.82 -13.88 7.74
C LYS A 36 -23.83 -14.59 8.65
N ARG A 37 -24.50 -13.84 9.52
CA ARG A 37 -25.59 -14.38 10.36
C ARG A 37 -26.81 -14.76 9.53
N GLN A 38 -27.19 -13.92 8.56
CA GLN A 38 -28.31 -14.18 7.66
C GLN A 38 -28.06 -15.41 6.80
N ALA A 39 -26.83 -15.61 6.31
CA ALA A 39 -26.43 -16.82 5.58
C ALA A 39 -26.47 -18.10 6.45
N ALA A 40 -26.34 -17.97 7.76
CA ALA A 40 -26.48 -19.05 8.73
C ALA A 40 -27.92 -19.17 9.31
N GLU A 41 -28.91 -18.55 8.67
CA GLU A 41 -30.32 -18.50 9.10
C GLU A 41 -30.54 -17.91 10.51
N LEU A 42 -29.57 -17.14 11.01
CA LEU A 42 -29.66 -16.45 12.29
C LEU A 42 -30.16 -15.01 12.11
N PRO A 43 -30.97 -14.49 13.05
CA PRO A 43 -31.46 -13.12 12.96
C PRO A 43 -30.31 -12.11 13.05
N ALA A 44 -30.44 -11.02 12.27
CA ALA A 44 -29.54 -9.88 12.30
C ALA A 44 -29.55 -9.22 13.68
N ILE A 45 -28.38 -8.73 14.10
CA ILE A 45 -28.16 -8.11 15.40
C ILE A 45 -28.05 -6.59 15.22
N GLY A 46 -28.66 -5.84 16.14
CA GLY A 46 -28.57 -4.37 16.16
C GLY A 46 -27.15 -3.87 16.42
N LEU A 47 -26.90 -2.59 16.11
CA LEU A 47 -25.57 -1.98 16.24
C LEU A 47 -25.04 -2.05 17.69
N GLU A 48 -25.91 -1.85 18.69
CA GLU A 48 -25.55 -1.86 20.11
C GLU A 48 -25.01 -3.23 20.56
N LEU A 49 -25.78 -4.29 20.30
CA LEU A 49 -25.38 -5.67 20.61
C LEU A 49 -24.14 -6.11 19.81
N PHE A 50 -23.98 -5.63 18.57
CA PHE A 50 -22.75 -5.86 17.81
C PHE A 50 -21.56 -5.21 18.48
N SER A 51 -21.70 -3.97 18.97
CA SER A 51 -20.61 -3.26 19.66
C SER A 51 -20.23 -3.91 20.99
N GLU A 52 -21.21 -4.36 21.77
CA GLU A 52 -20.99 -5.10 23.02
C GLU A 52 -20.27 -6.43 22.74
N LYS A 53 -20.66 -7.12 21.66
CA LYS A 53 -19.98 -8.33 21.23
C LYS A 53 -18.57 -8.05 20.70
N ALA A 54 -18.38 -7.02 19.89
CA ALA A 54 -17.04 -6.62 19.42
C ALA A 54 -16.11 -6.28 20.60
N ALA A 55 -16.62 -5.59 21.63
CA ALA A 55 -15.87 -5.24 22.84
C ALA A 55 -15.51 -6.46 23.71
N SER A 56 -16.36 -7.49 23.75
CA SER A 56 -16.08 -8.73 24.48
C SER A 56 -15.11 -9.66 23.75
N PHE A 57 -15.09 -9.64 22.41
CA PHE A 57 -14.11 -10.39 21.61
C PHE A 57 -12.74 -9.68 21.50
N ASN A 58 -12.70 -8.36 21.67
CA ASN A 58 -11.48 -7.55 21.74
C ASN A 58 -11.49 -6.67 23.00
N PRO A 59 -10.97 -7.13 24.16
CA PRO A 59 -10.89 -6.34 25.38
C PRO A 59 -9.82 -5.22 25.34
N ALA A 60 -9.62 -4.57 24.18
CA ALA A 60 -8.65 -3.50 24.00
C ALA A 60 -9.08 -2.48 22.93
N LYS A 61 -10.09 -1.66 23.26
CA LYS A 61 -10.03 -0.19 23.01
C LYS A 61 -11.17 0.54 23.74
N PRO A 62 -10.99 0.97 24.99
CA PRO A 62 -11.64 2.19 25.42
C PRO A 62 -11.02 3.37 24.66
N THR A 63 -11.88 4.23 24.12
CA THR A 63 -11.72 5.67 23.84
C THR A 63 -10.33 6.18 23.43
N ALA A 64 -10.27 6.80 22.23
CA ALA A 64 -9.17 7.58 21.69
C ALA A 64 -8.17 8.16 22.72
N PRO A 65 -6.85 7.91 22.54
CA PRO A 65 -5.85 8.87 22.91
C PRO A 65 -5.56 9.76 21.71
N ALA A 66 -5.60 11.07 21.94
CA ALA A 66 -5.07 12.09 21.03
C ALA A 66 -3.72 11.64 20.46
N GLU A 67 -3.57 11.79 19.15
CA GLU A 67 -2.33 11.57 18.44
C GLU A 67 -1.24 12.47 19.04
N ILE A 68 -0.36 11.90 19.86
CA ILE A 68 0.86 12.59 20.28
C ILE A 68 1.84 12.44 19.12
N GLU A 69 1.92 13.47 18.29
CA GLU A 69 2.95 13.57 17.25
C GLU A 69 4.34 13.45 17.91
N PRO A 70 5.21 12.54 17.44
CA PRO A 70 6.54 12.40 18.00
C PRO A 70 7.39 13.64 17.70
N LEU A 71 7.85 14.32 18.75
CA LEU A 71 8.68 15.51 18.64
C LEU A 71 10.06 15.17 18.08
N TYR A 72 10.49 15.89 17.04
CA TYR A 72 11.74 15.61 16.33
C TYR A 72 12.87 16.59 16.68
N CYS A 73 14.03 16.08 17.05
CA CYS A 73 15.22 16.88 17.28
C CYS A 73 16.05 17.04 15.99
N LYS A 74 16.21 18.28 15.50
CA LYS A 74 16.96 18.62 14.28
C LYS A 74 18.47 18.38 14.39
N ALA A 75 19.08 18.61 15.54
CA ALA A 75 20.53 18.43 15.76
C ALA A 75 20.95 16.96 15.87
N CYS A 76 20.06 16.09 16.39
CA CYS A 76 20.33 14.67 16.59
C CYS A 76 19.59 13.77 15.59
N ARG A 77 18.71 14.34 14.76
CA ARG A 77 17.83 13.64 13.82
C ARG A 77 17.04 12.49 14.45
N LYS A 78 16.55 12.69 15.69
CA LYS A 78 15.88 11.64 16.47
C LYS A 78 14.47 12.06 16.87
N ALA A 79 13.51 11.16 16.65
CA ALA A 79 12.13 11.31 17.09
C ALA A 79 12.00 10.86 18.56
N ILE A 80 11.37 11.69 19.37
CA ILE A 80 11.20 11.51 20.82
C ILE A 80 9.70 11.53 21.13
N LYS A 81 9.27 10.55 21.92
CA LYS A 81 7.85 10.21 22.09
C LYS A 81 7.09 11.13 23.08
N THR A 82 7.81 11.90 23.90
CA THR A 82 7.22 12.76 24.94
C THR A 82 7.99 14.06 25.07
N GLU A 83 7.28 15.13 25.44
CA GLU A 83 7.87 16.46 25.62
C GLU A 83 8.92 16.49 26.74
N ASN A 84 8.65 15.83 27.88
CA ASN A 84 9.61 15.72 28.98
C ASN A 84 10.90 14.97 28.55
N ALA A 85 10.79 13.96 27.68
CA ALA A 85 11.99 13.29 27.15
C ALA A 85 12.76 14.18 26.16
N MET A 86 12.08 15.12 25.48
CA MET A 86 12.71 16.10 24.60
C MET A 86 13.46 17.18 25.40
N THR A 87 12.90 17.67 26.52
CA THR A 87 13.60 18.62 27.41
C THR A 87 14.86 18.01 28.01
N ASP A 88 14.78 16.75 28.47
CA ASP A 88 15.94 16.03 29.00
C ASP A 88 16.98 15.72 27.92
N HIS A 89 16.52 15.43 26.70
CA HIS A 89 17.38 15.22 25.54
C HIS A 89 18.19 16.49 25.20
N ILE A 90 17.54 17.65 25.15
CA ILE A 90 18.20 18.94 24.88
C ILE A 90 19.18 19.30 26.01
N ALA A 91 18.85 18.97 27.27
CA ALA A 91 19.73 19.24 28.41
C ALA A 91 20.98 18.35 28.45
N SER A 92 20.94 17.17 27.80
CA SER A 92 22.00 16.17 27.79
C SER A 92 23.31 16.66 27.14
N LYS A 93 24.45 16.20 27.69
CA LYS A 93 25.79 16.49 27.15
C LYS A 93 25.94 16.08 25.68
N LYS A 94 25.24 15.02 25.25
CA LYS A 94 25.29 14.49 23.87
C LYS A 94 24.61 15.41 22.86
N HIS A 95 23.53 16.10 23.23
CA HIS A 95 22.88 17.08 22.36
C HIS A 95 23.77 18.33 22.21
N LYS A 96 24.27 18.87 23.33
CA LYS A 96 25.16 20.03 23.35
C LYS A 96 26.45 19.84 22.55
N GLU A 97 26.97 18.62 22.45
CA GLU A 97 28.13 18.30 21.61
C GLU A 97 27.78 18.22 20.12
N ASN A 98 26.63 17.62 19.78
CA ASN A 98 26.13 17.56 18.41
C ASN A 98 25.71 18.94 17.86
N GLU A 99 25.18 19.82 18.71
CA GLU A 99 24.86 21.20 18.33
C GLU A 99 26.12 21.99 17.98
N LYS A 100 27.19 21.84 18.77
CA LYS A 100 28.49 22.47 18.48
C LYS A 100 29.09 21.98 17.17
N LYS A 101 28.90 20.69 16.83
CA LYS A 101 29.35 20.10 15.57
C LYS A 101 28.49 20.51 14.36
N SER A 102 27.25 20.93 14.59
CA SER A 102 26.31 21.38 13.56
C SER A 102 26.39 22.90 13.28
N GLN A 103 27.10 23.65 14.13
CA GLN A 103 27.33 25.10 13.97
C GLN A 103 28.60 25.45 13.19
N GLU A 104 29.42 24.47 12.79
CA GLU A 104 30.54 24.74 11.89
C GLU A 104 30.02 24.99 10.45
N PRO A 105 30.38 26.13 9.81
CA PRO A 105 29.86 26.47 8.49
C PRO A 105 30.34 25.46 7.44
N ILE A 106 29.37 24.92 6.71
CA ILE A 106 29.54 24.00 5.58
C ILE A 106 30.51 24.62 4.56
N LYS A 107 31.73 24.06 4.47
CA LYS A 107 32.64 24.28 3.33
C LYS A 107 32.04 23.60 2.10
N LYS A 108 31.82 24.37 1.05
CA LYS A 108 31.35 23.91 -0.26
C LYS A 108 32.40 23.02 -0.95
N GLY A 109 31.94 21.89 -1.50
CA GLY A 109 32.52 21.21 -2.66
C GLY A 109 32.75 19.69 -2.48
N PRO A 110 32.91 18.90 -3.57
CA PRO A 110 32.71 19.21 -4.99
C PRO A 110 31.67 18.29 -5.69
N LYS A 111 31.10 18.81 -6.79
CA LYS A 111 30.32 18.05 -7.79
C LYS A 111 31.24 17.10 -8.57
N GLN A 112 30.80 15.87 -8.82
CA GLN A 112 31.46 14.87 -9.68
C GLN A 112 30.41 13.98 -10.38
N PRO A 113 30.71 13.34 -11.53
CA PRO A 113 30.32 13.85 -12.84
C PRO A 113 29.34 12.91 -13.60
N ARG A 114 28.51 13.49 -14.47
CA ARG A 114 27.71 12.74 -15.46
C ARG A 114 28.66 12.10 -16.50
N LYS A 115 28.63 10.77 -16.63
CA LYS A 115 29.17 10.07 -17.80
C LYS A 115 28.03 9.75 -18.76
N LYS A 116 28.13 10.25 -19.99
CA LYS A 116 27.38 9.77 -21.16
C LYS A 116 27.87 8.37 -21.53
N PRO A 117 26.99 7.46 -21.98
CA PRO A 117 27.40 6.39 -22.87
C PRO A 117 27.02 6.73 -24.31
N GLU A 118 28.06 6.79 -25.13
CA GLU A 118 28.04 6.76 -26.58
C GLU A 118 28.20 5.28 -27.01
N ASN A 119 27.64 4.94 -28.17
CA ASN A 119 27.80 3.72 -28.95
C ASN A 119 26.94 2.45 -28.67
N MET A 120 26.09 2.21 -29.66
CA MET A 120 25.36 1.02 -30.07
C MET A 120 26.30 -0.08 -30.62
N PRO A 121 25.85 -1.35 -30.69
CA PRO A 121 25.68 -1.95 -32.01
C PRO A 121 24.37 -2.76 -32.19
N LYS A 122 24.04 -2.98 -33.47
CA LYS A 122 22.80 -3.46 -34.10
C LYS A 122 22.50 -4.98 -33.97
N LYS A 123 21.18 -5.30 -33.97
CA LYS A 123 20.35 -6.34 -34.66
C LYS A 123 20.97 -7.68 -35.14
N PRO A 124 20.18 -8.79 -35.17
CA PRO A 124 19.21 -9.11 -36.26
C PRO A 124 17.84 -9.68 -35.75
N GLU A 125 16.65 -9.34 -36.29
CA GLU A 125 15.83 -10.04 -37.33
C GLU A 125 15.99 -11.58 -37.35
N VAL A 126 14.98 -12.46 -37.35
CA VAL A 126 13.66 -12.62 -38.03
C VAL A 126 12.87 -13.63 -37.14
N VAL A 127 11.54 -13.67 -36.97
CA VAL A 127 10.53 -14.31 -37.84
C VAL A 127 9.12 -14.03 -37.32
N GLU A 128 8.23 -13.74 -38.26
CA GLU A 128 6.77 -13.82 -38.16
C GLU A 128 6.34 -15.29 -38.09
N ASP A 129 5.30 -15.60 -37.31
CA ASP A 129 4.34 -16.66 -37.66
C ASP A 129 3.00 -16.33 -36.99
N GLU A 130 1.96 -16.40 -37.80
CA GLU A 130 0.57 -16.10 -37.47
C GLU A 130 -0.15 -17.34 -36.88
N GLU A 131 -1.35 -17.10 -36.34
CA GLU A 131 -2.54 -17.98 -36.34
C GLU A 131 -3.02 -18.59 -34.99
N GLU A 132 -4.26 -18.17 -34.70
CA GLU A 132 -5.44 -18.93 -34.26
C GLU A 132 -5.73 -19.31 -32.78
N ASP A 133 -6.92 -18.82 -32.40
CA ASP A 133 -7.83 -19.09 -31.30
C ASP A 133 -7.88 -20.52 -30.72
N SER A 134 -8.05 -20.60 -29.40
CA SER A 134 -8.85 -21.65 -28.74
C SER A 134 -9.07 -21.33 -27.26
N ASP A 135 -10.28 -20.85 -26.96
CA ASP A 135 -11.02 -20.82 -25.69
C ASP A 135 -10.35 -21.42 -24.43
N SER A 136 -10.11 -20.55 -23.44
CA SER A 136 -9.91 -20.96 -22.04
C SER A 136 -10.86 -20.18 -21.14
N ASP A 137 -11.92 -20.87 -20.74
CA ASP A 137 -12.98 -20.50 -19.80
C ASP A 137 -12.38 -20.03 -18.46
N SER A 138 -12.17 -18.72 -18.33
CA SER A 138 -11.65 -18.10 -17.11
C SER A 138 -12.79 -17.54 -16.27
N SER A 139 -13.00 -18.22 -15.15
CA SER A 139 -13.90 -17.88 -14.05
C SER A 139 -13.97 -16.39 -13.72
N GLY A 140 -15.20 -15.90 -13.55
CA GLY A 140 -15.54 -14.51 -13.34
C GLY A 140 -14.86 -13.83 -12.15
N TRP A 141 -14.06 -12.83 -12.49
CA TRP A 141 -13.78 -11.68 -11.64
C TRP A 141 -14.42 -10.49 -12.35
N GLU A 142 -15.39 -9.84 -11.70
CA GLU A 142 -15.91 -8.55 -12.18
C GLU A 142 -14.79 -7.52 -12.04
N THR A 143 -14.02 -7.35 -13.10
CA THR A 143 -13.16 -6.19 -13.31
C THR A 143 -14.10 -5.01 -13.55
N ASP A 144 -14.05 -3.99 -12.70
CA ASP A 144 -14.74 -2.74 -12.99
C ASP A 144 -14.19 -2.19 -14.32
N GLU A 145 -15.11 -1.95 -15.25
CA GLU A 145 -14.83 -1.60 -16.65
C GLU A 145 -14.66 -0.08 -16.83
N GLU A 146 -14.48 0.68 -15.75
CA GLU A 146 -14.47 2.15 -15.77
C GLU A 146 -13.12 2.72 -15.34
N GLY A 147 -12.05 2.35 -16.06
CA GLY A 147 -10.75 3.02 -15.86
C GLY A 147 -9.50 2.34 -16.39
N MET A 148 -9.60 1.40 -17.32
CA MET A 148 -8.41 0.84 -17.99
C MET A 148 -7.89 1.85 -19.02
N GLU A 149 -7.26 2.93 -18.56
CA GLU A 149 -6.21 3.57 -19.38
C GLU A 149 -5.20 2.44 -19.69
N GLU A 150 -5.00 2.12 -20.97
CA GLU A 150 -4.03 1.13 -21.43
C GLU A 150 -2.70 1.37 -20.72
N LEU A 151 -2.41 0.51 -19.76
CA LEU A 151 -1.26 0.66 -18.88
C LEU A 151 -0.04 0.30 -19.74
N ASN A 152 0.68 1.32 -20.21
CA ASN A 152 1.76 1.14 -21.17
C ASN A 152 2.84 0.22 -20.60
N GLU A 153 2.92 -1.01 -21.12
CA GLU A 153 3.83 -2.06 -20.65
C GLU A 153 5.31 -1.65 -20.76
N GLU A 154 5.62 -0.66 -21.60
CA GLU A 154 6.94 -0.07 -21.74
C GLU A 154 7.43 0.66 -20.48
N GLU A 155 6.52 1.18 -19.65
CA GLU A 155 6.86 1.83 -18.38
C GLU A 155 6.93 0.84 -17.20
N ALA A 156 6.67 -0.45 -17.43
CA ALA A 156 6.74 -1.47 -16.40
C ALA A 156 8.19 -1.70 -15.94
N LEU A 157 8.38 -1.82 -14.63
CA LEU A 157 9.69 -2.19 -14.08
C LEU A 157 9.98 -3.67 -14.38
N PRO A 158 11.13 -4.01 -14.98
CA PRO A 158 11.47 -5.40 -15.24
C PRO A 158 11.75 -6.14 -13.92
N VAL A 159 11.58 -7.46 -13.91
CA VAL A 159 11.82 -8.33 -12.73
C VAL A 159 13.27 -8.33 -12.22
N THR A 160 14.18 -7.80 -13.02
CA THR A 160 15.59 -7.57 -12.69
C THR A 160 15.83 -6.23 -11.99
N SER A 161 14.81 -5.39 -11.87
CA SER A 161 14.83 -4.09 -11.20
C SER A 161 14.07 -4.12 -9.88
N CYS A 162 14.50 -3.31 -8.91
CA CYS A 162 13.80 -3.19 -7.64
C CYS A 162 12.53 -2.35 -7.80
N LEU A 163 11.46 -2.77 -7.13
CA LEU A 163 10.21 -2.00 -7.04
C LEU A 163 10.34 -0.75 -6.15
N PHE A 164 11.31 -0.73 -5.22
CA PHE A 164 11.37 0.31 -4.18
C PHE A 164 12.61 1.21 -4.27
N CYS A 165 13.56 0.91 -5.16
CA CYS A 165 14.82 1.65 -5.26
C CYS A 165 15.44 1.54 -6.67
N PRO A 166 16.44 2.38 -7.02
CA PRO A 166 17.04 2.38 -8.37
C PRO A 166 18.08 1.28 -8.59
N GLN A 167 18.03 0.16 -7.85
CA GLN A 167 18.97 -0.95 -8.02
C GLN A 167 18.43 -1.97 -9.02
N THR A 168 19.32 -2.44 -9.89
CA THR A 168 19.08 -3.56 -10.80
C THR A 168 20.07 -4.69 -10.51
N LYS A 169 19.63 -5.92 -10.73
CA LYS A 169 20.41 -7.15 -10.55
C LYS A 169 20.27 -8.04 -11.79
N PRO A 170 21.26 -8.88 -12.10
CA PRO A 170 21.23 -9.71 -13.29
C PRO A 170 20.17 -10.82 -13.21
N ASN A 171 19.87 -11.30 -12.00
CA ASN A 171 18.98 -12.43 -11.75
C ASN A 171 17.78 -12.03 -10.88
N MET A 172 16.61 -12.59 -11.18
CA MET A 172 15.39 -12.40 -10.38
C MET A 172 15.58 -12.85 -8.92
N ASP A 173 16.31 -13.93 -8.68
CA ASP A 173 16.53 -14.43 -7.30
C ASP A 173 17.41 -13.50 -6.47
N GLU A 174 18.37 -12.83 -7.08
CA GLU A 174 19.18 -11.82 -6.42
C GLU A 174 18.37 -10.56 -6.14
N MET A 175 17.52 -10.17 -7.09
CA MET A 175 16.58 -9.05 -6.95
C MET A 175 15.62 -9.30 -5.77
N ARG A 176 15.03 -10.50 -5.70
CA ARG A 176 14.20 -10.95 -4.58
C ARG A 176 14.93 -10.88 -3.25
N LYS A 177 16.16 -11.40 -3.18
CA LYS A 177 16.97 -11.32 -1.95
C LYS A 177 17.20 -9.87 -1.56
N HIS A 178 17.55 -8.99 -2.50
CA HIS A 178 17.71 -7.57 -2.23
C HIS A 178 16.42 -6.95 -1.68
N MET A 179 15.27 -7.21 -2.29
CA MET A 179 13.97 -6.70 -1.84
C MET A 179 13.62 -7.19 -0.43
N ASN A 180 13.93 -8.45 -0.11
CA ASN A 180 13.75 -8.98 1.23
C ASN A 180 14.71 -8.33 2.25
N PHE A 181 16.01 -8.32 1.97
CA PHE A 181 17.01 -7.84 2.94
C PHE A 181 17.01 -6.32 3.15
N HIS A 182 16.82 -5.53 2.08
CA HIS A 182 16.91 -4.06 2.16
C HIS A 182 15.55 -3.38 2.32
N HIS A 183 14.47 -3.99 1.84
CA HIS A 183 13.13 -3.40 1.86
C HIS A 183 12.13 -4.20 2.68
N GLY A 184 12.51 -5.36 3.22
CA GLY A 184 11.60 -6.24 3.98
C GLY A 184 10.46 -6.79 3.13
N PHE A 185 10.57 -6.74 1.80
CA PHE A 185 9.53 -7.21 0.90
C PHE A 185 9.62 -8.72 0.70
N GLN A 186 8.55 -9.41 1.08
CA GLN A 186 8.40 -10.85 0.93
C GLN A 186 6.98 -11.15 0.44
N LEU A 187 6.89 -12.05 -0.55
CA LEU A 187 5.60 -12.57 -1.01
C LEU A 187 5.00 -13.47 0.08
N PRO A 188 3.78 -13.17 0.57
CA PRO A 188 3.06 -14.04 1.49
C PRO A 188 2.86 -15.43 0.89
N ASP A 189 2.90 -16.47 1.72
CA ASP A 189 2.44 -17.82 1.37
C ASP A 189 2.99 -18.38 0.04
N ARG A 190 4.26 -18.10 -0.24
CA ARG A 190 4.98 -18.45 -1.49
C ARG A 190 4.85 -19.91 -1.92
N GLN A 191 4.60 -20.82 -0.98
CA GLN A 191 4.39 -22.24 -1.26
C GLN A 191 3.14 -22.53 -2.11
N TYR A 192 2.16 -21.61 -2.13
CA TYR A 192 0.95 -21.71 -2.94
C TYR A 192 1.01 -20.85 -4.22
N LEU A 193 2.12 -20.15 -4.45
CA LEU A 193 2.28 -19.28 -5.61
C LEU A 193 2.72 -20.12 -6.81
N THR A 194 1.81 -20.35 -7.74
CA THR A 194 2.07 -21.12 -8.97
C THR A 194 2.96 -20.36 -9.94
N ASP A 195 2.69 -19.06 -10.13
CA ASP A 195 3.48 -18.19 -11.01
C ASP A 195 4.06 -17.00 -10.22
N GLU A 196 5.34 -17.16 -9.88
CA GLU A 196 6.09 -16.14 -9.18
C GLU A 196 6.59 -15.02 -10.11
N LEU A 197 6.77 -15.34 -11.39
CA LEU A 197 7.29 -14.42 -12.38
C LEU A 197 6.18 -13.45 -12.83
N GLY A 198 4.99 -13.96 -13.13
CA GLY A 198 3.82 -13.15 -13.44
C GLY A 198 3.41 -12.23 -12.28
N CYS A 199 3.50 -12.72 -11.03
CA CYS A 199 3.25 -11.89 -9.85
C CYS A 199 4.21 -10.68 -9.78
N LEU A 200 5.51 -10.91 -9.99
CA LEU A 200 6.50 -9.84 -9.97
C LEU A 200 6.37 -8.89 -11.19
N ASN A 201 6.05 -9.41 -12.38
CA ASN A 201 5.75 -8.58 -13.55
C ASN A 201 4.55 -7.66 -13.29
N TYR A 202 3.47 -8.18 -12.73
CA TYR A 202 2.29 -7.38 -12.40
C TYR A 202 2.60 -6.30 -11.35
N LEU A 203 3.40 -6.63 -10.33
CA LEU A 203 3.85 -5.62 -9.37
C LEU A 203 4.75 -4.56 -10.03
N GLY A 204 5.59 -4.96 -10.99
CA GLY A 204 6.40 -4.06 -11.81
C GLY A 204 5.55 -3.12 -12.67
N LEU A 205 4.45 -3.62 -13.24
CA LEU A 205 3.47 -2.83 -13.97
C LEU A 205 2.75 -1.84 -13.04
N LYS A 206 2.29 -2.32 -11.87
CA LYS A 206 1.56 -1.51 -10.88
C LYS A 206 2.41 -0.37 -10.31
N VAL A 207 3.68 -0.64 -10.01
CA VAL A 207 4.60 0.35 -9.43
C VAL A 207 5.25 1.23 -10.49
N GLY A 208 5.67 0.66 -11.62
CA GLY A 208 6.33 1.38 -12.70
C GLY A 208 5.36 2.24 -13.49
N ALA A 209 4.52 1.59 -14.29
CA ALA A 209 3.58 2.26 -15.18
C ALA A 209 2.38 2.84 -14.43
N GLY A 210 1.88 2.13 -13.41
CA GLY A 210 0.73 2.57 -12.60
C GLY A 210 1.09 3.64 -11.57
N ARG A 211 2.38 3.80 -11.24
CA ARG A 211 2.89 4.69 -10.17
C ARG A 211 2.11 4.54 -8.86
N CYS A 212 1.57 3.34 -8.62
CA CYS A 212 0.67 3.05 -7.52
C CYS A 212 1.43 2.45 -6.34
N CYS A 213 1.03 2.84 -5.13
CA CYS A 213 1.46 2.16 -3.92
C CYS A 213 0.84 0.75 -3.87
N ILE A 214 1.64 -0.26 -3.53
CA ILE A 214 1.17 -1.65 -3.41
C ILE A 214 0.37 -1.91 -2.13
N TYR A 215 0.49 -1.04 -1.12
CA TYR A 215 -0.15 -1.21 0.18
C TYR A 215 -1.37 -0.30 0.38
N CYS A 216 -1.32 0.93 -0.13
CA CYS A 216 -2.43 1.87 0.03
C CYS A 216 -3.60 1.47 -0.88
N PRO A 217 -4.85 1.59 -0.40
CA PRO A 217 -6.05 1.31 -1.20
C PRO A 217 -6.32 2.36 -2.27
N ASP A 218 -5.71 3.55 -2.16
CA ASP A 218 -5.92 4.64 -3.10
C ASP A 218 -5.14 4.38 -4.39
N THR A 219 -5.85 3.95 -5.43
CA THR A 219 -5.37 3.71 -6.80
C THR A 219 -4.92 4.98 -7.53
N LYS A 220 -5.02 6.16 -6.90
CA LYS A 220 -4.77 7.47 -7.54
C LYS A 220 -3.72 8.33 -6.84
N ALA A 221 -2.79 7.74 -6.10
CA ALA A 221 -1.56 8.46 -5.75
C ALA A 221 -0.65 8.50 -6.99
N ARG A 222 -1.04 9.27 -8.03
CA ARG A 222 -0.15 9.64 -9.12
C ARG A 222 0.94 10.52 -8.52
N TYR A 223 2.01 9.90 -8.03
CA TYR A 223 3.26 10.58 -7.77
C TYR A 223 3.82 10.97 -9.14
N GLU A 224 3.71 12.26 -9.49
CA GLU A 224 4.39 12.87 -10.65
C GLU A 224 5.90 12.97 -10.43
#